data_AF-A0A821YUX0-F1
#
_entry.id   AF-A0A821YUX0-F1
#
_cell.length_a   1.000
_cell.length_b   1.000
_cell.length_c   1.000
_cell.angle_alpha   90.00
_cell.angle_beta   90.00
_cell.angle_gamma   90.00
#
_symmetry.space_group_name_H-M   'P 1'
#
loop_
_entity.id
_entity.type
_entity.pdbx_description
1 polymer ?
#
loop_
_entity_poly.entity_id
_entity_poly.type
_entity_poly.pdbx_seq_one_letter_code
_entity_poly.pdbx_strand_id
1 'polypeptide(L)'
;MISVFQDGKSSLFDREIIFSAIVAFIISALQLCISTNNYKRHKQQLYKGIYAEVPMLKNVKANSIILKSVHYFGFFVAYMAFGLVVIFHLMFFIFCSIRIIVENTYVFTSTFRTVVPVLVVYLLILLCMTSVGKVSLIQNSNENVNLKNRKMYAILLYVYFFVDCFLGVVSCVIRLINATLLNLLFIGRLDYSLLGRPSEKFDSGFATYVSYLHVEVTHTHPVMLAFCNLLYDDIIKRRPTHLYNGECCVDSSELDSDDNKSERVRPSK
;
A
#
# COMPACT_ATOMS: atom_id res chain seq x y z
N MET A 1 1.55 20.79 47.89
CA MET A 1 0.88 19.51 47.60
C MET A 1 0.33 19.44 46.17
N ILE A 2 -0.22 20.53 45.63
CA ILE A 2 -0.68 20.61 44.23
C ILE A 2 0.51 20.57 43.23
N SER A 3 1.64 21.20 43.55
CA SER A 3 2.85 21.17 42.69
C SER A 3 3.44 19.77 42.50
N VAL A 4 3.54 18.98 43.57
CA VAL A 4 4.08 17.59 43.51
C VAL A 4 3.17 16.66 42.71
N PHE A 5 1.85 16.87 42.76
CA PHE A 5 0.90 16.12 41.94
C PHE A 5 0.95 16.53 40.45
N GLN A 6 1.32 17.78 40.17
CA GLN A 6 1.46 18.29 38.82
C GLN A 6 2.76 17.77 38.15
N ASP A 7 3.87 17.69 38.91
CA ASP A 7 5.14 17.12 38.46
C ASP A 7 5.05 15.60 38.22
N GLY A 8 4.26 14.89 39.03
CA GLY A 8 3.98 13.47 38.81
C GLY A 8 3.13 13.20 37.57
N LYS A 9 2.24 14.13 37.18
CA LYS A 9 1.34 13.95 36.05
C LYS A 9 1.96 14.34 34.70
N SER A 10 2.81 15.37 34.67
CA SER A 10 3.56 15.78 33.46
C SER A 10 4.54 14.69 33.02
N SER A 11 5.35 14.17 33.96
CA SER A 11 6.34 13.12 33.68
C SER A 11 5.75 11.81 33.17
N LEU A 12 4.45 11.54 33.41
CA LEU A 12 3.75 10.38 32.88
C LEU A 12 3.35 10.55 31.41
N PHE A 13 2.87 11.73 31.01
CA PHE A 13 2.58 12.01 29.61
C PHE A 13 3.86 12.08 28.78
N ASP A 14 4.96 12.58 29.36
CA ASP A 14 6.26 12.63 28.71
C ASP A 14 6.76 11.22 28.32
N ARG A 15 6.52 10.20 29.15
CA ARG A 15 6.85 8.80 28.83
C ARG A 15 6.07 8.28 27.62
N GLU A 16 4.75 8.51 27.58
CA GLU A 16 3.91 8.06 26.46
C GLU A 16 4.28 8.75 25.14
N ILE A 17 4.66 10.03 25.22
CA ILE A 17 5.16 10.79 24.06
C ILE A 17 6.46 10.17 23.54
N ILE A 18 7.40 9.82 24.42
CA ILE A 18 8.67 9.19 24.02
C ILE A 18 8.43 7.81 23.41
N PHE A 19 7.61 6.96 24.05
CA PHE A 19 7.31 5.62 23.52
C PHE A 19 6.61 5.69 22.17
N SER A 20 5.60 6.55 22.01
CA SER A 20 4.91 6.74 20.73
C SER A 20 5.85 7.25 19.64
N ALA A 21 6.78 8.16 19.95
CA ALA A 21 7.78 8.64 19.00
C ALA A 21 8.73 7.52 18.54
N ILE A 22 9.25 6.70 19.47
CA ILE A 22 10.14 5.57 19.16
C ILE A 22 9.42 4.56 18.27
N VAL A 23 8.20 4.17 18.65
CA VAL A 23 7.41 3.19 17.89
C VAL A 23 7.06 3.73 16.49
N ALA A 24 6.64 5.00 16.39
CA ALA A 24 6.34 5.62 15.10
C ALA A 24 7.57 5.69 14.19
N PHE A 25 8.75 5.97 14.74
CA PHE A 25 10.01 5.96 14.00
C PHE A 25 10.35 4.55 13.48
N ILE A 26 10.24 3.52 14.34
CA ILE A 26 10.48 2.12 13.95
C ILE A 26 9.51 1.70 12.84
N ILE A 27 8.21 1.99 12.97
CA ILE A 27 7.20 1.65 11.96
C ILE A 27 7.53 2.35 10.63
N SER A 28 7.85 3.63 10.67
CA SER A 28 8.19 4.41 9.46
C SER A 28 9.45 3.86 8.77
N ALA A 29 10.46 3.48 9.54
CA ALA A 29 11.68 2.84 9.01
C ALA A 29 11.38 1.48 8.37
N LEU A 30 10.56 0.64 9.01
CA LEU A 30 10.11 -0.64 8.43
C LEU A 30 9.31 -0.43 7.14
N GLN A 31 8.43 0.58 7.10
CA GLN A 31 7.67 0.93 5.89
C GLN A 31 8.59 1.31 4.73
N LEU A 32 9.64 2.08 5.00
CA LEU A 32 10.64 2.44 3.99
C LEU A 32 11.38 1.20 3.45
N CYS A 33 11.83 0.31 4.35
CA CYS A 33 12.47 -0.95 3.97
C CYS A 33 11.55 -1.81 3.09
N ILE A 34 10.28 -1.95 3.47
CA ILE A 34 9.29 -2.70 2.69
C ILE A 34 9.06 -2.03 1.33
N SER A 35 8.92 -0.70 1.29
CA SER A 35 8.68 0.06 0.06
C SER A 35 9.80 -0.13 -0.96
N THR A 36 11.07 -0.14 -0.52
CA THR A 36 12.20 -0.38 -1.44
C THR A 36 12.22 -1.80 -1.99
N ASN A 37 11.89 -2.80 -1.16
CA ASN A 37 11.80 -4.18 -1.60
C ASN A 37 10.64 -4.41 -2.59
N ASN A 38 9.48 -3.82 -2.30
CA ASN A 38 8.31 -3.86 -3.19
C ASN A 38 8.60 -3.16 -4.51
N TYR A 39 9.28 -2.02 -4.48
CA TYR A 39 9.71 -1.32 -5.70
C TYR A 39 10.59 -2.21 -6.59
N LYS A 40 11.57 -2.92 -6.03
CA LYS A 40 12.38 -3.90 -6.79
C LYS A 40 11.51 -5.01 -7.38
N ARG A 41 10.59 -5.56 -6.59
CA ARG A 41 9.67 -6.63 -7.04
C ARG A 41 8.75 -6.15 -8.17
N HIS A 42 8.09 -5.00 -8.00
CA HIS A 42 7.18 -4.43 -9.00
C HIS A 42 7.91 -4.10 -10.31
N LYS A 43 9.14 -3.55 -10.22
CA LYS A 43 10.00 -3.30 -11.39
C LYS A 43 10.31 -4.60 -12.15
N GLN A 44 10.67 -5.67 -11.44
CA GLN A 44 10.91 -6.99 -12.04
C GLN A 44 9.67 -7.63 -12.65
N GLN A 45 8.51 -7.51 -12.00
CA GLN A 45 7.23 -7.99 -12.54
C GLN A 45 6.87 -7.25 -13.83
N LEU A 46 7.13 -5.95 -13.89
CA LEU A 46 6.84 -5.12 -15.04
C LEU A 46 7.77 -5.44 -16.23
N TYR A 47 9.06 -5.74 -16.00
CA TYR A 47 9.95 -6.28 -17.04
C TYR A 47 9.44 -7.61 -17.63
N LYS A 48 8.74 -8.42 -16.83
CA LYS A 48 8.14 -9.69 -17.29
C LYS A 48 6.76 -9.51 -17.93
N GLY A 49 6.22 -8.29 -17.96
CA GLY A 49 4.86 -8.01 -18.45
C GLY A 49 3.75 -8.56 -17.54
N ILE A 50 4.01 -8.74 -16.24
CA ILE A 50 3.04 -9.23 -15.25
C ILE A 50 2.38 -8.03 -14.54
N TYR A 51 1.06 -7.86 -14.72
CA TYR A 51 0.29 -6.71 -14.21
C TYR A 51 -0.65 -7.05 -13.03
N ALA A 52 -0.25 -7.98 -12.16
CA ALA A 52 -1.10 -8.45 -11.05
C ALA A 52 -1.19 -7.45 -9.88
N GLU A 53 -0.08 -6.76 -9.59
CA GLU A 53 0.07 -5.80 -8.48
C GLU A 53 0.08 -4.36 -8.99
N VAL A 54 0.66 -4.11 -10.17
CA VAL A 54 0.71 -2.80 -10.80
C VAL A 54 -0.22 -2.79 -12.02
N PRO A 55 -1.23 -1.90 -12.07
CA PRO A 55 -2.16 -1.87 -13.19
C PRO A 55 -1.49 -1.41 -14.49
N MET A 56 -2.00 -1.90 -15.61
CA MET A 56 -1.61 -1.44 -16.93
C MET A 56 -2.22 -0.06 -17.23
N LEU A 57 -1.43 0.88 -17.76
CA LEU A 57 -1.94 2.18 -18.22
C LEU A 57 -2.61 2.04 -19.60
N LYS A 58 -3.86 1.55 -19.61
CA LYS A 58 -4.69 1.58 -20.83
C LYS A 58 -5.41 2.93 -20.94
N ASN A 59 -5.39 3.53 -22.13
CA ASN A 59 -6.12 4.76 -22.47
C ASN A 59 -5.71 6.02 -21.68
N VAL A 60 -4.44 6.10 -21.22
CA VAL A 60 -3.89 7.28 -20.54
C VAL A 60 -3.02 8.08 -21.51
N LYS A 61 -3.16 9.41 -21.54
CA LYS A 61 -2.38 10.28 -22.44
C LYS A 61 -0.90 10.30 -22.02
N ALA A 62 0.03 10.18 -22.97
CA ALA A 62 1.47 10.17 -22.71
C ALA A 62 1.96 11.36 -21.87
N ASN A 63 1.53 12.59 -22.20
CA ASN A 63 1.89 13.79 -21.43
C ASN A 63 1.50 13.67 -19.94
N SER A 64 0.33 13.10 -19.64
CA SER A 64 -0.11 12.92 -18.26
C SER A 64 0.69 11.87 -17.49
N ILE A 65 1.28 10.88 -18.17
CA ILE A 65 2.14 9.87 -17.56
C ILE A 65 3.49 10.51 -17.18
N ILE A 66 4.08 11.25 -18.11
CA ILE A 66 5.36 11.94 -17.89
C ILE A 66 5.20 12.95 -16.76
N LEU A 67 4.17 13.81 -16.81
CA LEU A 67 3.92 14.78 -15.74
C LEU A 67 3.80 14.11 -14.36
N LYS A 68 3.03 13.02 -14.25
CA LYS A 68 2.89 12.27 -12.99
C LYS A 68 4.20 11.62 -12.53
N SER A 69 5.03 11.14 -13.45
CA SER A 69 6.33 10.55 -13.12
C SER A 69 7.31 11.57 -12.53
N VAL A 70 7.31 12.81 -13.02
CA VAL A 70 8.20 13.89 -12.52
C VAL A 70 7.87 14.25 -11.06
N HIS A 71 6.59 14.23 -10.68
CA HIS A 71 6.16 14.55 -9.33
C HIS A 71 6.40 13.43 -8.30
N TYR A 72 6.82 12.23 -8.73
CA TYR A 72 6.90 11.06 -7.86
C TYR A 72 7.78 11.28 -6.62
N PHE A 73 9.02 11.73 -6.78
CA PHE A 73 9.95 11.88 -5.64
C PHE A 73 9.48 12.94 -4.63
N GLY A 74 8.89 14.04 -5.11
CA GLY A 74 8.33 15.07 -4.24
C GLY A 74 7.15 14.52 -3.43
N PHE A 75 6.27 13.76 -4.07
CA PHE A 75 5.14 13.12 -3.39
C PHE A 75 5.63 12.04 -2.42
N PHE A 76 6.61 11.23 -2.81
CA PHE A 76 7.18 10.20 -1.94
C PHE A 76 7.70 10.77 -0.61
N VAL A 77 8.51 11.83 -0.66
CA VAL A 77 9.04 12.48 0.55
C VAL A 77 7.93 13.15 1.36
N ALA A 78 7.02 13.86 0.71
CA ALA A 78 5.93 14.57 1.39
C ALA A 78 4.97 13.61 2.14
N TYR A 79 4.56 12.51 1.50
CA TYR A 79 3.67 11.52 2.10
C TYR A 79 4.38 10.74 3.20
N MET A 80 5.67 10.40 3.05
CA MET A 80 6.43 9.75 4.13
C MET A 80 6.57 10.67 5.36
N ALA A 81 6.85 11.96 5.15
CA ALA A 81 6.93 12.93 6.24
C ALA A 81 5.58 13.13 6.94
N PHE A 82 4.50 13.30 6.18
CA PHE A 82 3.16 13.43 6.74
C PHE A 82 2.68 12.13 7.42
N GLY A 83 3.01 10.98 6.85
CA GLY A 83 2.73 9.66 7.40
C GLY A 83 3.37 9.46 8.77
N LEU A 84 4.61 9.93 8.97
CA LEU A 84 5.27 9.91 10.28
C LEU A 84 4.47 10.71 11.33
N VAL A 85 3.98 11.90 10.97
CA VAL A 85 3.15 12.72 11.86
C VAL A 85 1.85 12.00 12.22
N VAL A 86 1.18 11.41 11.23
CA VAL A 86 -0.07 10.67 11.44
C VAL A 86 0.13 9.43 12.31
N ILE A 87 1.17 8.62 12.03
CA ILE A 87 1.50 7.43 12.82
C ILE A 87 1.85 7.81 14.26
N PHE A 88 2.60 8.89 14.46
CA PHE A 88 2.90 9.41 15.80
C PHE A 88 1.63 9.73 16.59
N HIS A 89 0.70 10.51 16.01
CA HIS A 89 -0.56 10.86 16.67
C HIS A 89 -1.45 9.63 16.91
N LEU A 90 -1.48 8.68 15.96
CA LEU A 90 -2.22 7.43 16.11
C LEU A 90 -1.67 6.59 17.27
N MET A 91 -0.35 6.38 17.33
CA MET A 91 0.29 5.63 18.42
C MET A 91 0.10 6.33 19.76
N PHE A 92 0.25 7.65 19.81
CA PHE A 92 0.00 8.44 21.01
C PHE A 92 -1.44 8.29 21.51
N PHE A 93 -2.43 8.36 20.62
CA PHE A 93 -3.84 8.15 20.97
C PHE A 93 -4.11 6.73 21.50
N ILE A 94 -3.49 5.71 20.89
CA ILE A 94 -3.61 4.31 21.32
C ILE A 94 -3.01 4.12 22.73
N PHE A 95 -1.78 4.58 22.96
CA PHE A 95 -1.13 4.44 24.28
C PHE A 95 -1.87 5.23 25.37
N CYS A 96 -2.32 6.46 25.06
CA CYS A 96 -3.13 7.24 25.98
C CYS A 96 -4.46 6.54 26.31
N SER A 97 -5.13 5.97 25.31
CA SER A 97 -6.37 5.20 25.50
C SER A 97 -6.15 3.97 26.38
N ILE A 98 -5.08 3.20 26.15
CA ILE A 98 -4.72 2.05 26.98
C ILE A 98 -4.53 2.48 28.44
N ARG A 99 -3.81 3.58 28.68
CA ARG A 99 -3.60 4.08 30.04
C ARG A 99 -4.90 4.47 30.74
N ILE A 100 -5.77 5.21 30.05
CA ILE A 100 -7.09 5.59 30.60
C ILE A 100 -7.90 4.34 30.98
N ILE A 101 -7.83 3.29 30.16
CA ILE A 101 -8.50 2.02 30.41
C ILE A 101 -7.90 1.31 31.64
N VAL A 102 -6.56 1.29 31.76
CA VAL A 102 -5.87 0.66 32.88
C VAL A 102 -6.10 1.42 34.19
N GLU A 103 -6.16 2.74 34.17
CA GLU A 103 -6.44 3.55 35.36
C GLU A 103 -7.89 3.36 35.84
N ASN A 104 -8.81 3.16 34.89
CA ASN A 104 -10.22 2.88 35.17
C ASN A 104 -10.54 1.37 35.20
N THR A 105 -9.81 0.64 36.05
CA THR A 105 -9.96 -0.83 36.21
C THR A 105 -11.39 -1.27 36.53
N TYR A 106 -12.15 -0.44 37.25
CA TYR A 106 -13.53 -0.73 37.62
C TYR A 106 -14.46 -0.83 36.40
N VAL A 107 -14.44 0.18 35.52
CA VAL A 107 -15.26 0.18 34.30
C VAL A 107 -14.82 -0.90 33.34
N PHE A 108 -13.51 -1.15 33.22
CA PHE A 108 -12.98 -2.22 32.39
C PHE A 108 -13.44 -3.60 32.85
N THR A 109 -13.34 -3.89 34.15
CA THR A 109 -13.75 -5.18 34.73
C THR A 109 -15.26 -5.40 34.60
N SER A 110 -16.05 -4.35 34.83
CA SER A 110 -17.50 -4.39 34.67
C SER A 110 -17.91 -4.68 33.21
N THR A 111 -17.27 -3.99 32.26
CA THR A 111 -17.51 -4.18 30.83
C THR A 111 -17.11 -5.57 30.37
N PHE A 112 -15.93 -6.05 30.79
CA PHE A 112 -15.43 -7.39 30.44
C PHE A 112 -16.36 -8.50 30.96
N ARG A 113 -16.87 -8.36 32.19
CA ARG A 113 -17.83 -9.31 32.76
C ARG A 113 -19.10 -9.46 31.91
N THR A 114 -19.54 -8.40 31.25
CA THR A 114 -20.72 -8.41 30.37
C THR A 114 -20.39 -8.86 28.94
N VAL A 115 -19.26 -8.43 28.38
CA VAL A 115 -18.88 -8.72 26.99
C VAL A 115 -18.40 -10.16 26.81
N VAL A 116 -17.67 -10.72 27.79
CA VAL A 116 -17.16 -12.10 27.72
C VAL A 116 -18.23 -13.16 27.50
N PRO A 117 -19.33 -13.23 28.28
CA PRO A 117 -20.35 -14.25 28.06
C PRO A 117 -21.02 -14.12 26.69
N VAL A 118 -21.23 -12.89 26.19
CA VAL A 118 -21.76 -12.65 24.84
C VAL A 118 -20.79 -13.19 23.78
N LEU A 119 -19.50 -12.94 23.94
CA LEU A 119 -18.46 -13.43 23.03
C LEU A 119 -18.32 -14.96 23.09
N VAL A 120 -18.45 -15.57 24.26
CA VAL A 120 -18.43 -17.04 24.42
C VAL A 120 -19.62 -17.68 23.72
N VAL A 121 -20.83 -17.13 23.90
CA VAL A 121 -22.04 -17.60 23.20
C VAL A 121 -21.85 -17.46 21.68
N TYR A 122 -21.27 -16.34 21.23
CA TYR A 122 -20.96 -16.12 19.82
C TYR A 122 -19.98 -17.16 19.25
N LEU A 123 -18.86 -17.43 19.93
CA LEU A 123 -17.89 -18.44 19.52
C LEU A 123 -18.51 -19.85 19.51
N LEU A 124 -19.39 -20.15 20.46
CA LEU A 124 -20.09 -21.42 20.51
C LEU A 124 -21.05 -21.59 19.33
N ILE A 125 -21.74 -20.52 18.91
CA ILE A 125 -22.58 -20.52 17.71
C ILE A 125 -21.72 -20.79 16.45
N LEU A 126 -20.59 -20.11 16.29
CA LEU A 126 -19.66 -20.36 15.17
C LEU A 126 -19.12 -21.79 15.16
N LEU A 127 -18.74 -22.32 16.32
CA LEU A 127 -18.23 -23.68 16.46
C LEU A 127 -19.32 -24.70 16.11
N CYS A 128 -20.54 -24.50 16.59
CA CYS A 128 -21.68 -25.33 16.25
C CYS A 128 -21.92 -25.34 14.73
N MET A 129 -21.88 -24.16 14.09
CA MET A 129 -22.08 -24.02 12.66
C MET A 129 -21.03 -24.71 11.81
N THR A 130 -19.75 -24.51 12.14
CA THR A 130 -18.65 -25.17 11.43
C THR A 130 -18.70 -26.70 11.61
N SER A 131 -19.15 -27.18 12.76
CA SER A 131 -19.33 -28.61 13.04
C SER A 131 -20.49 -29.21 12.23
N VAL A 132 -21.66 -28.57 12.23
CA VAL A 132 -22.83 -28.99 11.44
C VAL A 132 -22.53 -28.97 9.94
N GLY A 133 -21.81 -27.95 9.47
CA GLY A 133 -21.35 -27.85 8.09
C GLY A 133 -20.49 -29.03 7.66
N LYS A 134 -19.49 -29.39 8.48
CA LYS A 134 -18.56 -30.50 8.20
C LYS A 134 -19.23 -31.87 8.27
N VAL A 135 -20.09 -32.10 9.26
CA VAL A 135 -20.65 -33.44 9.53
C VAL A 135 -21.91 -33.73 8.72
N SER A 136 -22.80 -32.75 8.58
CA SER A 136 -24.13 -32.96 7.99
C SER A 136 -24.28 -32.41 6.57
N LEU A 137 -23.58 -31.33 6.22
CA LEU A 137 -23.81 -30.63 4.96
C LEU A 137 -22.88 -31.07 3.83
N ILE A 138 -21.61 -31.39 4.10
CA ILE A 138 -20.64 -31.75 3.06
C ILE A 138 -20.62 -33.26 2.79
N GLN A 139 -20.72 -33.66 1.52
CA GLN A 139 -20.60 -35.05 1.08
C GLN A 139 -19.18 -35.32 0.57
N ASN A 140 -18.33 -35.89 1.44
CA ASN A 140 -16.92 -36.26 1.22
C ASN A 140 -15.98 -35.13 0.78
N SER A 141 -14.95 -34.90 1.58
CA SER A 141 -14.02 -33.76 1.57
C SER A 141 -12.99 -33.76 0.42
N ASN A 142 -13.28 -34.40 -0.71
CA ASN A 142 -12.31 -34.52 -1.80
C ASN A 142 -12.88 -33.82 -3.05
N GLU A 143 -12.45 -32.57 -3.20
CA GLU A 143 -12.45 -31.77 -4.44
C GLU A 143 -13.75 -31.06 -4.88
N ASN A 144 -14.95 -31.53 -4.53
CA ASN A 144 -16.20 -30.87 -4.95
C ASN A 144 -17.09 -30.45 -3.76
N VAL A 145 -17.54 -29.19 -3.75
CA VAL A 145 -18.52 -28.68 -2.78
C VAL A 145 -19.91 -29.26 -3.09
N ASN A 146 -20.12 -30.52 -2.68
CA ASN A 146 -21.39 -31.22 -2.85
C ASN A 146 -22.15 -31.28 -1.52
N LEU A 147 -23.40 -30.78 -1.55
CA LEU A 147 -24.29 -30.78 -0.41
C LEU A 147 -24.97 -32.16 -0.25
N LYS A 148 -24.77 -32.80 0.92
CA LYS A 148 -25.40 -34.08 1.28
C LYS A 148 -26.91 -33.96 1.45
N ASN A 149 -27.37 -32.90 2.13
CA ASN A 149 -28.80 -32.66 2.38
C ASN A 149 -29.17 -31.20 2.14
N ARG A 150 -29.66 -30.91 0.92
CA ARG A 150 -30.10 -29.57 0.52
C ARG A 150 -31.27 -29.03 1.35
N LYS A 151 -32.16 -29.89 1.84
CA LYS A 151 -33.32 -29.48 2.67
C LYS A 151 -32.87 -29.01 4.05
N MET A 152 -31.93 -29.74 4.67
CA MET A 152 -31.35 -29.34 5.96
C MET A 152 -30.59 -28.02 5.86
N TYR A 153 -29.85 -27.81 4.77
CA TYR A 153 -29.20 -26.52 4.49
C TYR A 153 -30.20 -25.36 4.45
N ALA A 154 -31.34 -25.53 3.77
CA ALA A 154 -32.36 -24.50 3.69
C ALA A 154 -33.00 -24.17 5.05
N ILE A 155 -33.26 -25.19 5.89
CA ILE A 155 -33.79 -25.00 7.25
C ILE A 155 -32.77 -24.25 8.12
N LEU A 156 -31.49 -24.62 8.05
CA LEU A 156 -30.43 -23.94 8.79
C LEU A 156 -30.27 -22.49 8.36
N LEU A 157 -30.27 -22.19 7.06
CA LEU A 157 -30.26 -20.83 6.56
C LEU A 157 -31.42 -20.00 7.12
N TYR A 158 -32.63 -20.56 7.13
CA TYR A 158 -33.81 -19.85 7.65
C TYR A 158 -33.70 -19.53 9.14
N VAL A 159 -33.26 -20.48 9.96
CA VAL A 159 -33.11 -20.29 11.42
C VAL A 159 -31.99 -19.29 11.73
N TYR A 160 -30.87 -19.35 10.99
CA TYR A 160 -29.70 -18.51 11.27
C TYR A 160 -29.75 -17.11 10.67
N PHE A 161 -30.62 -16.89 9.68
CA PHE A 161 -30.79 -15.59 9.04
C PHE A 161 -30.92 -14.43 10.04
N PHE A 162 -31.71 -14.62 11.10
CA PHE A 162 -31.90 -13.59 12.12
C PHE A 162 -30.63 -13.31 12.93
N VAL A 163 -29.90 -14.35 13.36
CA VAL A 163 -28.64 -14.22 14.11
C VAL A 163 -27.55 -13.59 13.23
N ASP A 164 -27.46 -14.02 11.97
CA ASP A 164 -26.49 -13.51 11.00
C ASP A 164 -26.73 -12.04 10.66
N CYS A 165 -27.98 -11.54 10.74
CA CYS A 165 -28.29 -10.13 10.55
C CYS A 165 -27.61 -9.25 11.62
N PHE A 166 -27.73 -9.60 12.90
CA PHE A 166 -27.03 -8.89 13.98
C PHE A 166 -25.52 -9.03 13.86
N LEU A 167 -25.05 -10.22 13.49
CA LEU A 167 -23.63 -10.47 13.32
C LEU A 167 -23.04 -9.67 12.15
N GLY A 168 -23.81 -9.49 11.09
CA GLY A 168 -23.48 -8.64 9.95
C GLY A 168 -23.27 -7.18 10.36
N VAL A 169 -24.09 -6.66 11.28
CA VAL A 169 -23.91 -5.29 11.81
C VAL A 169 -22.59 -5.16 12.56
N VAL A 170 -22.28 -6.10 13.47
CA VAL A 170 -21.01 -6.10 14.21
C VAL A 170 -19.82 -6.25 13.26
N SER A 171 -19.91 -7.16 12.28
CA SER A 171 -18.90 -7.37 11.26
C SER A 171 -18.65 -6.12 10.42
N CYS A 172 -19.70 -5.36 10.09
CA CYS A 172 -19.60 -4.10 9.36
C CYS A 172 -18.83 -3.04 10.15
N VAL A 173 -19.08 -2.92 11.47
CA VAL A 173 -18.34 -2.01 12.34
C VAL A 173 -16.86 -2.42 12.42
N ILE A 174 -16.58 -3.71 12.62
CA ILE A 174 -15.19 -4.22 12.63
C ILE A 174 -14.50 -3.95 11.29
N ARG A 175 -15.21 -4.15 10.16
CA ARG A 175 -14.71 -3.85 8.82
C ARG A 175 -14.32 -2.37 8.68
N LEU A 176 -15.15 -1.46 9.19
CA LEU A 176 -14.86 -0.02 9.15
C LEU A 176 -13.62 0.34 9.99
N ILE A 177 -13.54 -0.21 11.21
CA ILE A 177 -12.40 0.01 12.11
C ILE A 177 -11.10 -0.50 11.47
N ASN A 178 -11.10 -1.74 10.98
CA ASN A 178 -9.92 -2.33 10.33
C ASN A 178 -9.51 -1.58 9.07
N ALA A 179 -10.47 -1.20 8.23
CA ALA A 179 -10.18 -0.41 7.02
C ALA A 179 -9.53 0.93 7.36
N THR A 180 -10.09 1.65 8.35
CA THR A 180 -9.57 2.95 8.79
C THR A 180 -8.17 2.81 9.40
N LEU A 181 -7.98 1.84 10.29
CA LEU A 181 -6.72 1.63 10.98
C LEU A 181 -5.60 1.25 10.00
N LEU A 182 -5.86 0.32 9.07
CA LEU A 182 -4.88 -0.07 8.07
C LEU A 182 -4.54 1.09 7.12
N ASN A 183 -5.55 1.83 6.65
CA ASN A 183 -5.32 2.99 5.78
C ASN A 183 -4.50 4.08 6.50
N LEU A 184 -4.78 4.34 7.77
CA LEU A 184 -4.05 5.33 8.55
C LEU A 184 -2.61 4.89 8.83
N LEU A 185 -2.38 3.60 9.08
CA LEU A 185 -1.05 3.04 9.28
C LEU A 185 -0.22 3.17 7.99
N PHE A 186 -0.80 2.87 6.85
CA PHE A 186 -0.06 2.83 5.60
C PHE A 186 -0.06 4.15 4.82
N ILE A 187 -0.74 5.21 5.28
CA ILE A 187 -0.94 6.49 4.57
C ILE A 187 0.34 7.08 3.93
N GLY A 188 1.51 6.88 4.55
CA GLY A 188 2.78 7.41 4.06
C GLY A 188 3.40 6.65 2.88
N ARG A 189 2.88 5.46 2.55
CA ARG A 189 3.40 4.58 1.50
C ARG A 189 2.63 4.80 0.19
N LEU A 190 3.37 4.91 -0.92
CA LEU A 190 2.81 5.11 -2.27
C LEU A 190 2.74 3.82 -3.11
N ASP A 191 3.29 2.71 -2.60
CA ASP A 191 3.41 1.46 -3.35
C ASP A 191 2.11 0.64 -3.39
N TYR A 192 1.09 1.04 -2.64
CA TYR A 192 -0.24 0.46 -2.64
C TYR A 192 -1.28 1.60 -2.67
N SER A 193 -2.47 1.34 -3.22
CA SER A 193 -3.53 2.33 -3.16
C SER A 193 -4.33 2.19 -1.86
N LEU A 194 -4.60 3.32 -1.22
CA LEU A 194 -5.55 3.43 -0.12
C LEU A 194 -7.00 3.19 -0.58
N LEU A 195 -7.23 3.38 -1.88
CA LEU A 195 -8.50 3.16 -2.53
C LEU A 195 -8.53 1.72 -3.08
N GLY A 196 -9.72 1.11 -3.12
CA GLY A 196 -9.87 -0.23 -3.67
C GLY A 196 -9.51 -0.28 -5.16
N ARG A 197 -9.27 -1.50 -5.68
CA ARG A 197 -8.90 -1.74 -7.09
C ARG A 197 -9.64 -0.91 -8.17
N PRO A 198 -10.98 -0.77 -8.14
CA PRO A 198 -11.67 0.01 -9.18
C PRO A 198 -11.38 1.53 -9.11
N SER A 199 -10.97 2.04 -7.94
CA SER A 199 -10.79 3.46 -7.68
C SER A 199 -9.32 3.87 -7.47
N GLU A 200 -8.36 2.98 -7.76
CA GLU A 200 -6.91 3.27 -7.73
C GLU A 200 -6.52 4.49 -8.58
N LYS A 201 -7.26 4.77 -9.66
CA LYS A 201 -7.00 5.93 -10.54
C LYS A 201 -7.22 7.27 -9.88
N PHE A 202 -8.04 7.32 -8.83
CA PHE A 202 -8.34 8.54 -8.07
C PHE A 202 -7.31 8.79 -6.97
N ASP A 203 -6.48 7.79 -6.64
CA ASP A 203 -5.38 7.93 -5.71
C ASP A 203 -4.19 8.58 -6.42
N SER A 204 -3.94 9.86 -6.12
CA SER A 204 -2.86 10.60 -6.76
C SER A 204 -1.48 10.09 -6.34
N GLY A 205 -1.30 9.57 -5.13
CA GLY A 205 -0.02 9.04 -4.65
C GLY A 205 0.33 7.75 -5.37
N PHE A 206 -0.63 6.83 -5.44
CA PHE A 206 -0.45 5.59 -6.20
C PHE A 206 -0.31 5.84 -7.71
N ALA A 207 -1.08 6.77 -8.28
CA ALA A 207 -1.01 7.08 -9.70
C ALA A 207 0.35 7.66 -10.14
N THR A 208 1.01 8.48 -9.31
CA THR A 208 2.37 8.99 -9.61
C THR A 208 3.41 7.87 -9.51
N TYR A 209 3.32 7.00 -8.50
CA TYR A 209 4.17 5.81 -8.37
C TYR A 209 4.07 4.89 -9.60
N VAL A 210 2.85 4.54 -10.01
CA VAL A 210 2.61 3.69 -11.18
C VAL A 210 3.14 4.35 -12.45
N SER A 211 2.89 5.65 -12.65
CA SER A 211 3.37 6.38 -13.83
C SER A 211 4.91 6.42 -13.88
N TYR A 212 5.56 6.68 -12.73
CA TYR A 212 7.01 6.65 -12.61
C TYR A 212 7.59 5.28 -12.97
N LEU A 213 7.02 4.19 -12.44
CA LEU A 213 7.52 2.85 -12.69
C LEU A 213 7.42 2.45 -14.17
N HIS A 214 6.34 2.84 -14.87
CA HIS A 214 6.18 2.58 -16.30
C HIS A 214 7.16 3.37 -17.16
N VAL A 215 7.41 4.64 -16.84
CA VAL A 215 8.43 5.45 -17.53
C VAL A 215 9.81 4.81 -17.32
N GLU A 216 10.13 4.44 -16.09
CA GLU A 216 11.42 3.84 -15.77
C GLU A 216 11.65 2.51 -16.48
N VAL A 217 10.67 1.61 -16.50
CA VAL A 217 10.79 0.31 -17.20
C VAL A 217 10.91 0.49 -18.72
N THR A 218 10.23 1.48 -19.29
CA THR A 218 10.30 1.77 -20.73
C THR A 218 11.69 2.25 -21.12
N HIS A 219 12.33 3.10 -20.31
CA HIS A 219 13.66 3.64 -20.62
C HIS A 219 14.83 2.76 -20.17
N THR A 220 14.63 1.89 -19.17
CA THR A 220 15.70 1.07 -18.58
C THR A 220 15.49 -0.43 -18.77
N HIS A 221 14.89 -0.84 -19.89
CA HIS A 221 14.63 -2.24 -20.15
C HIS A 221 15.95 -3.02 -20.36
N PRO A 222 16.29 -4.01 -19.50
CA PRO A 222 17.62 -4.61 -19.49
C PRO A 222 17.94 -5.35 -20.80
N VAL A 223 16.95 -5.98 -21.42
CA VAL A 223 17.12 -6.67 -22.71
C VAL A 223 17.42 -5.67 -23.83
N MET A 224 16.78 -4.50 -23.82
CA MET A 224 17.00 -3.47 -24.83
C MET A 224 18.38 -2.87 -24.66
N LEU A 225 18.77 -2.51 -23.43
CA LEU A 225 20.09 -1.98 -23.12
C LEU A 225 21.21 -2.97 -23.47
N ALA A 226 21.04 -4.25 -23.14
CA ALA A 226 22.00 -5.29 -23.51
C ALA A 226 22.12 -5.43 -25.04
N PHE A 227 21.01 -5.41 -25.77
CA PHE A 227 21.02 -5.47 -27.23
C PHE A 227 21.74 -4.25 -27.86
N CYS A 228 21.42 -3.04 -27.39
CA CYS A 228 22.08 -1.81 -27.85
C CYS A 228 23.59 -1.83 -27.56
N ASN A 229 24.00 -2.29 -26.37
CA ASN A 229 25.42 -2.40 -26.02
C ASN A 229 26.15 -3.41 -26.92
N LEU A 230 25.57 -4.58 -27.17
CA LEU A 230 26.14 -5.57 -28.09
C LEU A 230 26.29 -5.02 -29.52
N LEU A 231 25.29 -4.28 -30.00
CA LEU A 231 25.34 -3.64 -31.32
C LEU A 231 26.42 -2.55 -31.39
N TYR A 232 26.52 -1.73 -30.35
CA TYR A 232 27.53 -0.68 -30.24
C TYR A 232 28.95 -1.25 -30.25
N ASP A 233 29.20 -2.30 -29.47
CA ASP A 233 30.50 -2.98 -29.41
C ASP A 233 30.88 -3.60 -30.76
N ASP A 234 29.93 -4.19 -31.49
CA ASP A 234 30.16 -4.76 -32.81
C ASP A 234 30.48 -3.67 -33.86
N ILE A 235 29.76 -2.54 -33.83
CA ILE A 235 30.04 -1.40 -34.72
C ILE A 235 31.44 -0.82 -34.45
N ILE A 236 31.82 -0.64 -33.19
CA ILE A 236 33.15 -0.15 -32.84
C ILE A 236 34.23 -1.13 -33.28
N LYS A 237 34.04 -2.43 -33.03
CA LYS A 237 35.00 -3.47 -33.41
C LYS A 237 35.17 -3.60 -34.92
N ARG A 238 34.10 -3.36 -35.70
CA ARG A 238 34.13 -3.39 -37.18
C ARG A 238 34.64 -2.10 -37.81
N ARG A 239 34.79 -1.01 -37.07
CA ARG A 239 35.40 0.22 -37.57
C ARG A 239 36.88 -0.08 -37.85
N PRO A 240 37.33 -0.10 -39.12
CA PRO A 240 38.73 -0.39 -39.41
C PRO A 240 39.62 0.67 -38.75
N THR A 241 40.76 0.24 -38.23
CA THR A 241 41.84 1.02 -37.60
C THR A 241 42.50 2.04 -38.54
N HIS A 242 41.77 2.55 -39.54
CA HIS A 242 42.25 3.46 -40.57
C HIS A 242 42.01 4.95 -40.24
N LEU A 243 41.47 5.26 -39.06
CA LEU A 243 41.33 6.63 -38.55
C LEU A 243 42.22 6.91 -37.33
N TYR A 244 43.18 6.02 -37.00
CA TYR A 244 44.14 6.29 -35.92
C TYR A 244 45.42 7.02 -36.37
N ASN A 245 45.59 7.23 -37.69
CA ASN A 245 46.67 8.06 -38.24
C ASN A 245 46.07 9.10 -39.20
N GLY A 246 45.36 10.08 -38.66
CA GLY A 246 44.87 11.20 -39.46
C GLY A 246 43.83 12.02 -38.70
N GLU A 247 44.30 13.15 -38.19
CA GLU A 247 43.50 14.32 -37.81
C GLU A 247 42.82 14.27 -36.43
N CYS A 248 43.60 14.79 -35.48
CA CYS A 248 43.12 15.56 -34.34
C CYS A 248 42.16 16.67 -34.82
N CYS A 249 41.15 16.97 -33.99
CA CYS A 249 40.18 18.07 -34.08
C CYS A 249 38.93 17.81 -34.94
N VAL A 250 37.88 17.26 -34.33
CA VAL A 250 36.54 17.85 -34.51
C VAL A 250 35.97 18.11 -33.12
N ASP A 251 35.64 19.37 -32.94
CA ASP A 251 35.23 20.07 -31.74
C ASP A 251 33.89 19.54 -31.18
N SER A 252 33.76 19.54 -29.86
CA SER A 252 32.58 19.09 -29.12
C SER A 252 31.49 20.17 -29.04
N SER A 253 31.31 20.96 -30.09
CA SER A 253 30.49 22.19 -30.06
C SER A 253 29.29 22.20 -31.01
N GLU A 254 28.83 21.04 -31.51
CA GLU A 254 27.76 20.99 -32.53
C GLU A 254 26.61 19.99 -32.26
N LEU A 255 26.24 19.78 -31.00
CA LEU A 255 25.02 19.04 -30.64
C LEU A 255 23.93 19.87 -29.92
N ASP A 256 24.11 21.20 -29.81
CA ASP A 256 23.16 22.12 -29.15
C ASP A 256 22.40 23.05 -30.12
N SER A 257 22.47 22.83 -31.44
CA SER A 257 21.93 23.78 -32.45
C SER A 257 20.68 23.32 -33.20
N ASP A 258 20.12 22.13 -32.94
CA ASP A 258 18.97 21.62 -33.70
C ASP A 258 17.59 21.73 -33.02
N ASP A 259 17.48 22.38 -31.85
CA ASP A 259 16.18 22.57 -31.16
C ASP A 259 15.58 23.97 -31.30
N ASN A 260 16.12 24.82 -32.20
CA ASN A 260 15.62 26.19 -32.40
C ASN A 260 15.19 26.48 -33.85
N LYS A 261 14.37 25.59 -34.44
CA LYS A 261 13.69 25.87 -35.71
C LYS A 261 12.31 25.23 -35.81
N SER A 262 11.46 25.45 -34.81
CA SER A 262 10.02 25.25 -34.93
C SER A 262 9.23 26.35 -34.20
N GLU A 263 9.60 27.61 -34.41
CA GLU A 263 8.71 28.73 -34.10
C GLU A 263 8.72 29.74 -35.24
N ARG A 264 7.81 29.55 -36.20
CA ARG A 264 7.34 30.63 -37.06
C ARG A 264 5.85 30.49 -37.33
N VAL A 265 5.08 31.12 -36.45
CA VAL A 265 3.95 32.03 -36.73
C VAL A 265 2.99 31.61 -37.85
N ARG A 266 1.74 31.34 -37.46
CA ARG A 266 0.57 31.85 -38.21
C ARG A 266 -0.51 32.40 -37.27
N PRO A 267 -1.29 33.39 -37.74
CA PRO A 267 -1.74 34.51 -36.92
C PRO A 267 -3.17 34.33 -36.38
N SER A 268 -3.50 35.23 -35.45
CA SER A 268 -4.84 35.60 -35.02
C SER A 268 -5.85 35.66 -36.16
N LYS A 269 -6.92 34.87 -36.01
CA LYS A 269 -8.33 35.30 -36.10
C LYS A 269 -9.18 34.37 -35.25
#